data_AF-A0A3S9E8U7-F1
#
_entry.id   AF-A0A3S9E8U7-F1
#
_cell.length_a   1.000
_cell.length_b   1.000
_cell.length_c   1.000
_cell.angle_alpha   90.00
_cell.angle_beta   90.00
_cell.angle_gamma   90.00
#
_symmetry.space_group_name_H-M   'P 1'
#
loop_
_entity.id
_entity.type
_entity.pdbx_description
1 polymer ?
#
loop_
_entity_poly.entity_id
_entity_poly.type
_entity_poly.pdbx_seq_one_letter_code
_entity_poly.pdbx_strand_id
1 'polypeptide(L)'
;MPSLPELMPTQVSDETFGGVTYHIAGELVPVLSVDVTRMPVYFEHHILLWKNSTITIGLKSLKGALKRMMAGMQIFVTEASGAGIVAFSRDGPGHIVPIHLRHGEEIQVREHQFLAATGNVDYTFERVRGLATMLFGQSGFFIDRFRGDSGDGIVWLHGYGNVFEKTLAAGETIDIEPGGWLFKDVSVRMETKIDRLSSGFFGANMNFIVNRFTGPGRVGIQSMYLHMPTEE
;
A
#
# COMPACT_ATOMS: atom_id res chain seq x y z
N MET A 1 6.64 -28.47 -1.89
CA MET A 1 7.79 -27.57 -2.11
C MET A 1 7.33 -26.15 -1.82
N PRO A 2 8.16 -25.28 -1.23
CA PRO A 2 7.77 -23.88 -1.06
C PRO A 2 7.54 -23.24 -2.45
N SER A 3 6.41 -22.57 -2.64
CA SER A 3 6.14 -21.79 -3.86
C SER A 3 6.92 -20.48 -3.85
N LEU A 4 7.35 -20.03 -5.02
CA LEU A 4 7.98 -18.72 -5.17
C LEU A 4 6.90 -17.61 -5.16
N PRO A 5 7.22 -16.39 -4.69
CA PRO A 5 6.41 -15.22 -4.99
C PRO A 5 6.27 -15.02 -6.51
N GLU A 6 5.07 -14.66 -6.96
CA GLU A 6 4.74 -14.48 -8.37
C GLU A 6 4.69 -13.00 -8.72
N LEU A 7 5.20 -12.63 -9.90
CA LEU A 7 5.17 -11.23 -10.37
C LEU A 7 3.71 -10.78 -10.59
N MET A 8 3.34 -9.64 -10.01
CA MET A 8 2.02 -9.04 -10.24
C MET A 8 1.92 -8.47 -11.66
N PRO A 9 0.72 -8.45 -12.28
CA PRO A 9 0.52 -7.86 -13.60
C PRO A 9 1.01 -6.41 -13.66
N THR A 10 1.75 -6.08 -14.72
CA THR A 10 2.30 -4.73 -14.94
C THR A 10 1.40 -3.85 -15.80
N GLN A 11 0.45 -4.46 -16.50
CA GLN A 11 -0.49 -3.79 -17.38
C GLN A 11 -1.89 -4.36 -17.18
N VAL A 12 -2.87 -3.47 -17.24
CA VAL A 12 -4.29 -3.79 -17.10
C VAL A 12 -5.07 -2.94 -18.09
N SER A 13 -5.98 -3.56 -18.84
CA SER A 13 -6.81 -2.88 -19.83
C SER A 13 -8.28 -3.18 -19.58
N ASP A 14 -9.11 -2.14 -19.46
CA ASP A 14 -10.57 -2.22 -19.33
C ASP A 14 -11.06 -3.08 -18.14
N GLU A 15 -10.24 -3.19 -17.09
CA GLU A 15 -10.63 -3.97 -15.92
C GLU A 15 -11.71 -3.24 -15.13
N THR A 16 -12.76 -3.97 -14.78
CA THR A 16 -13.92 -3.42 -14.09
C THR A 16 -14.19 -4.17 -12.80
N PHE A 17 -14.24 -3.45 -11.69
CA PHE A 17 -14.61 -3.99 -10.37
C PHE A 17 -15.39 -2.93 -9.57
N GLY A 18 -16.37 -3.33 -8.76
CA GLY A 18 -17.16 -2.38 -7.96
C GLY A 18 -17.89 -1.29 -8.77
N GLY A 19 -18.13 -1.52 -10.06
CA GLY A 19 -18.74 -0.53 -10.97
C GLY A 19 -17.80 0.55 -11.51
N VAL A 20 -16.49 0.41 -11.30
CA VAL A 20 -15.44 1.31 -11.78
C VAL A 20 -14.56 0.59 -12.78
N THR A 21 -14.26 1.26 -13.90
CA THR A 21 -13.35 0.75 -14.93
C THR A 21 -12.02 1.51 -14.87
N TYR A 22 -10.91 0.79 -14.96
CA TYR A 22 -9.57 1.37 -14.92
C TYR A 22 -8.58 0.67 -15.86
N HIS A 23 -7.47 1.35 -16.09
CA HIS A 23 -6.36 0.90 -16.92
C HIS A 23 -5.04 1.21 -16.23
N ILE A 24 -4.07 0.31 -16.35
CA ILE A 24 -2.70 0.50 -15.89
C ILE A 24 -1.79 0.27 -17.09
N ALA A 25 -0.97 1.26 -17.42
CA ALA A 25 -0.04 1.19 -18.54
C ALA A 25 1.29 1.85 -18.19
N GLY A 26 2.37 1.45 -18.87
CA GLY A 26 3.73 1.94 -18.62
C GLY A 26 4.64 0.84 -18.10
N GLU A 27 5.91 0.87 -18.52
CA GLU A 27 6.91 -0.15 -18.15
C GLU A 27 7.76 0.29 -16.97
N LEU A 28 8.26 1.53 -17.00
CA LEU A 28 9.13 2.06 -15.96
C LEU A 28 8.33 2.85 -14.93
N VAL A 29 7.61 3.87 -15.39
CA VAL A 29 6.77 4.74 -14.54
C VAL A 29 5.31 4.50 -14.94
N PRO A 30 4.56 3.70 -14.19
CA PRO A 30 3.21 3.30 -14.54
C PRO A 30 2.21 4.44 -14.32
N VAL A 31 1.19 4.48 -15.17
CA VAL A 31 0.07 5.41 -15.13
C VAL A 31 -1.21 4.62 -14.88
N LEU A 32 -1.97 5.04 -13.87
CA LEU A 32 -3.33 4.58 -13.62
C LEU A 32 -4.30 5.56 -14.28
N SER A 33 -5.22 5.07 -15.10
CA SER A 33 -6.35 5.85 -15.63
C SER A 33 -7.67 5.26 -15.15
N VAL A 34 -8.58 6.07 -14.63
CA VAL A 34 -9.84 5.62 -14.02
C VAL A 34 -11.02 6.43 -14.54
N ASP A 35 -12.08 5.74 -14.97
CA ASP A 35 -13.37 6.38 -15.23
C ASP A 35 -14.09 6.64 -13.90
N VAL A 36 -14.23 7.92 -13.54
CA VAL A 36 -14.84 8.39 -12.30
C VAL A 36 -16.29 8.87 -12.47
N THR A 37 -16.89 8.59 -13.63
CA THR A 37 -18.26 8.99 -13.96
C THR A 37 -19.29 8.45 -12.98
N ARG A 38 -19.09 7.23 -12.47
CA ARG A 38 -20.02 6.56 -11.56
C ARG A 38 -19.62 6.63 -10.11
N MET A 39 -18.33 6.72 -9.83
CA MET A 39 -17.77 6.64 -8.48
C MET A 39 -16.60 7.62 -8.39
N PRO A 40 -16.59 8.51 -7.39
CA PRO A 40 -15.42 9.33 -7.16
C PRO A 40 -14.23 8.46 -6.71
N VAL A 41 -13.02 8.96 -6.94
CA VAL A 41 -11.78 8.34 -6.47
C VAL A 41 -11.06 9.35 -5.60
N TYR A 42 -10.63 8.92 -4.41
CA TYR A 42 -9.73 9.70 -3.58
C TYR A 42 -8.30 9.20 -3.73
N PHE A 43 -7.33 10.10 -3.59
CA PHE A 43 -5.94 9.82 -3.95
C PHE A 43 -4.96 10.62 -3.09
N GLU A 44 -3.71 10.19 -3.04
CA GLU A 44 -2.65 10.93 -2.35
C GLU A 44 -2.33 12.27 -3.04
N HIS A 45 -1.61 13.16 -2.36
CA HIS A 45 -1.33 14.48 -2.92
C HIS A 45 -0.23 14.40 -4.01
N HIS A 46 -0.26 15.33 -4.96
CA HIS A 46 0.79 15.55 -5.97
C HIS A 46 1.03 14.45 -7.01
N ILE A 47 0.05 13.56 -7.26
CA ILE A 47 0.16 12.49 -8.28
C ILE A 47 -0.81 12.63 -9.46
N LEU A 48 -1.62 13.68 -9.51
CA LEU A 48 -2.51 13.94 -10.65
C LEU A 48 -1.68 14.18 -11.91
N LEU A 49 -1.84 13.34 -12.93
CA LEU A 49 -1.14 13.47 -14.20
C LEU A 49 -1.97 14.29 -15.20
N TRP A 50 -3.20 13.84 -15.46
CA TRP A 50 -4.17 14.55 -16.30
C TRP A 50 -5.61 14.19 -15.91
N LYS A 51 -6.58 15.00 -16.32
CA LYS A 51 -8.01 14.71 -16.14
C LYS A 51 -8.82 15.32 -17.28
N ASN A 52 -9.99 14.79 -17.59
CA ASN A 52 -10.96 15.53 -18.39
C ASN A 52 -11.38 16.83 -17.67
N SER A 53 -11.69 17.88 -18.44
CA SER A 53 -12.02 19.21 -17.90
C SER A 53 -13.32 19.22 -17.06
N THR A 54 -14.20 18.26 -17.29
CA THR A 54 -15.46 18.02 -16.56
C THR A 54 -15.25 17.48 -15.15
N ILE A 55 -14.08 16.93 -14.84
CA ILE A 55 -13.77 16.39 -13.50
C ILE A 55 -13.41 17.54 -12.55
N THR A 56 -14.02 17.53 -11.38
CA THR A 56 -13.73 18.46 -10.28
C THR A 56 -12.79 17.80 -9.27
N ILE A 57 -11.84 18.58 -8.77
CA ILE A 57 -10.96 18.17 -7.68
C ILE A 57 -11.44 18.87 -6.40
N GLY A 58 -11.68 18.08 -5.36
CA GLY A 58 -12.15 18.55 -4.06
C GLY A 58 -11.45 17.85 -2.91
N LEU A 59 -11.95 18.09 -1.70
CA LEU A 59 -11.51 17.43 -0.48
C LEU A 59 -12.60 16.47 0.01
N LYS A 60 -12.24 15.21 0.26
CA LYS A 60 -13.07 14.23 0.95
C LYS A 60 -12.80 14.26 2.44
N SER A 61 -13.84 14.46 3.22
CA SER A 61 -13.76 14.33 4.69
C SER A 61 -13.69 12.86 5.08
N LEU A 62 -12.76 12.52 5.98
CA LEU A 62 -12.63 11.17 6.51
C LEU A 62 -13.52 10.97 7.75
N LYS A 63 -14.16 9.80 7.87
CA LYS A 63 -15.10 9.48 8.97
C LYS A 63 -14.48 9.65 10.36
N GLY A 64 -14.94 10.59 11.16
CA GLY A 64 -14.34 10.84 12.49
C GLY A 64 -13.18 11.85 12.47
N ALA A 65 -13.28 12.86 11.60
CA ALA A 65 -12.34 13.96 11.49
C ALA A 65 -11.92 14.58 12.84
N LEU A 66 -12.86 14.74 13.80
CA LEU A 66 -12.53 15.27 15.14
C LEU A 66 -11.57 14.35 15.91
N LYS A 67 -11.83 13.04 15.93
CA LYS A 67 -10.95 12.04 16.59
C LYS A 67 -9.58 11.98 15.91
N ARG A 68 -9.57 12.04 14.57
CA ARG A 68 -8.34 12.10 13.78
C ARG A 68 -7.52 13.36 14.11
N MET A 69 -8.16 14.53 14.20
CA MET A 69 -7.51 15.78 14.58
C MET A 69 -6.89 15.71 15.98
N MET A 70 -7.62 15.17 16.97
CA MET A 70 -7.09 14.96 18.32
C MET A 70 -5.90 13.99 18.38
N ALA A 71 -5.82 13.06 17.42
CA ALA A 71 -4.73 12.11 17.29
C ALA A 71 -3.60 12.58 16.36
N GLY A 72 -3.64 13.83 15.88
CA GLY A 72 -2.62 14.39 14.97
C GLY A 72 -2.63 13.75 13.57
N MET A 73 -3.74 13.12 13.18
CA MET A 73 -3.88 12.37 11.94
C MET A 73 -4.43 13.27 10.81
N GLN A 74 -4.16 12.90 9.56
CA GLN A 74 -4.76 13.56 8.40
C GLN A 74 -6.29 13.45 8.42
N ILE A 75 -6.99 14.57 8.17
CA ILE A 75 -8.46 14.68 8.29
C ILE A 75 -9.18 14.77 6.93
N PHE A 76 -8.46 15.10 5.86
CA PHE A 76 -8.99 15.19 4.49
C PHE A 76 -8.05 14.50 3.50
N VAL A 77 -8.60 13.96 2.42
CA VAL A 77 -7.84 13.47 1.25
C VAL A 77 -8.36 14.15 -0.01
N THR A 78 -7.54 14.22 -1.05
CA THR A 78 -7.94 14.79 -2.34
C THR A 78 -8.89 13.82 -3.04
N GLU A 79 -9.97 14.32 -3.64
CA GLU A 79 -10.98 13.51 -4.34
C GLU A 79 -11.25 14.07 -5.74
N ALA A 80 -11.31 13.18 -6.72
CA ALA A 80 -11.70 13.46 -8.10
C ALA A 80 -13.12 12.91 -8.34
N SER A 81 -13.99 13.75 -8.89
CA SER A 81 -15.39 13.40 -9.18
C SER A 81 -15.92 14.11 -10.42
N GLY A 82 -16.93 13.53 -11.07
CA GLY A 82 -17.54 14.07 -12.29
C GLY A 82 -17.43 13.10 -13.47
N ALA A 83 -18.04 13.44 -14.60
CA ALA A 83 -18.04 12.57 -15.77
C ALA A 83 -16.68 12.61 -16.49
N GLY A 84 -16.07 11.45 -16.73
CA GLY A 84 -14.85 11.30 -17.51
C GLY A 84 -13.74 10.53 -16.80
N ILE A 85 -12.54 10.60 -17.38
CA ILE A 85 -11.34 9.88 -16.94
C ILE A 85 -10.35 10.84 -16.26
N VAL A 86 -9.79 10.37 -15.15
CA VAL A 86 -8.64 10.96 -14.46
C VAL A 86 -7.48 9.97 -14.49
N ALA A 87 -6.26 10.48 -14.64
CA ALA A 87 -5.05 9.68 -14.57
C ALA A 87 -4.09 10.14 -13.49
N PHE A 88 -3.44 9.17 -12.87
CA PHE A 88 -2.50 9.32 -11.79
C PHE A 88 -1.17 8.67 -12.13
N SER A 89 -0.09 9.33 -11.74
CA SER A 89 1.28 8.80 -11.85
C SER A 89 2.07 9.30 -10.66
N ARG A 90 2.68 8.39 -9.92
CA ARG A 90 3.73 8.75 -8.96
C ARG A 90 5.05 8.78 -9.71
N ASP A 91 5.84 9.82 -9.52
CA ASP A 91 7.15 10.00 -10.18
C ASP A 91 8.20 9.03 -9.60
N GLY A 92 8.12 7.76 -10.00
CA GLY A 92 8.98 6.71 -9.49
C GLY A 92 8.87 5.42 -10.30
N PRO A 93 9.99 4.71 -10.52
CA PRO A 93 9.97 3.39 -11.15
C PRO A 93 9.21 2.38 -10.27
N GLY A 94 8.23 1.69 -10.84
CA GLY A 94 7.36 0.85 -10.03
C GLY A 94 6.26 0.10 -10.78
N HIS A 95 5.41 -0.57 -10.01
CA HIS A 95 4.14 -1.14 -10.45
C HIS A 95 2.99 -0.41 -9.76
N ILE A 96 1.87 -0.26 -10.47
CA ILE A 96 0.58 0.04 -9.84
C ILE A 96 -0.14 -1.27 -9.62
N VAL A 97 -0.51 -1.54 -8.37
CA VAL A 97 -1.10 -2.81 -7.95
C VAL A 97 -2.55 -2.56 -7.55
N PRO A 98 -3.53 -3.07 -8.32
CA PRO A 98 -4.92 -3.02 -7.93
C PRO A 98 -5.25 -4.10 -6.90
N ILE A 99 -5.83 -3.70 -5.78
CA ILE A 99 -6.39 -4.59 -4.76
C ILE A 99 -7.91 -4.41 -4.80
N HIS A 100 -8.60 -5.44 -5.27
CA HIS A 100 -10.06 -5.51 -5.21
C HIS A 100 -10.48 -5.90 -3.80
N LEU A 101 -11.38 -5.11 -3.20
CA LEU A 101 -11.96 -5.35 -1.89
C LEU A 101 -13.46 -5.53 -2.05
N ARG A 102 -13.98 -6.72 -1.75
CA ARG A 102 -15.42 -6.89 -1.59
C ARG A 102 -15.91 -6.15 -0.35
N HIS A 103 -17.20 -5.85 -0.30
CA HIS A 103 -17.80 -5.25 0.89
C HIS A 103 -17.42 -6.02 2.17
N GLY A 104 -16.84 -5.30 3.13
CA GLY A 104 -16.39 -5.84 4.41
C GLY A 104 -14.95 -6.37 4.43
N GLU A 105 -14.35 -6.68 3.27
CA GLU A 105 -12.94 -7.08 3.15
C GLU A 105 -12.00 -5.91 3.44
N GLU A 106 -10.82 -6.23 3.96
CA GLU A 106 -9.84 -5.26 4.36
C GLU A 106 -8.43 -5.70 3.95
N ILE A 107 -7.61 -4.75 3.55
CA ILE A 107 -6.19 -4.93 3.30
C ILE A 107 -5.35 -4.02 4.20
N GLN A 108 -4.22 -4.54 4.66
CA GLN A 108 -3.21 -3.77 5.38
C GLN A 108 -2.06 -3.43 4.44
N VAL A 109 -1.65 -2.18 4.44
CA VAL A 109 -0.71 -1.60 3.48
C VAL A 109 0.40 -0.90 4.24
N ARG A 110 1.64 -1.06 3.78
CA ARG A 110 2.77 -0.32 4.32
C ARG A 110 2.55 1.17 4.08
N GLU A 111 2.86 2.03 5.05
CA GLU A 111 2.76 3.47 4.86
C GLU A 111 3.50 3.96 3.60
N HIS A 112 2.98 5.05 3.03
CA HIS A 112 3.49 5.70 1.82
C HIS A 112 3.38 4.86 0.54
N GLN A 113 2.60 3.78 0.52
CA GLN A 113 2.37 2.99 -0.71
C GLN A 113 0.99 3.24 -1.35
N PHE A 114 0.11 3.96 -0.67
CA PHE A 114 -1.21 4.33 -1.18
C PHE A 114 -1.12 5.28 -2.39
N LEU A 115 -1.77 4.94 -3.50
CA LEU A 115 -1.90 5.80 -4.67
C LEU A 115 -3.31 6.41 -4.74
N ALA A 116 -4.33 5.55 -4.87
CA ALA A 116 -5.72 5.96 -5.03
C ALA A 116 -6.68 4.88 -4.52
N ALA A 117 -7.93 5.23 -4.24
CA ALA A 117 -8.99 4.27 -3.94
C ALA A 117 -10.38 4.81 -4.30
N THR A 118 -11.32 3.91 -4.58
CA THR A 118 -12.71 4.26 -4.87
C THR A 118 -13.41 4.84 -3.64
N GLY A 119 -14.37 5.75 -3.86
CA GLY A 119 -14.99 6.53 -2.80
C GLY A 119 -15.79 5.76 -1.74
N ASN A 120 -16.04 4.47 -1.98
CA ASN A 120 -16.69 3.52 -1.06
C ASN A 120 -15.72 2.66 -0.24
N VAL A 121 -14.41 2.91 -0.34
CA VAL A 121 -13.39 2.35 0.55
C VAL A 121 -13.17 3.31 1.72
N ASP A 122 -13.22 2.79 2.95
CA ASP A 122 -12.80 3.52 4.14
C ASP A 122 -11.30 3.39 4.36
N TYR A 123 -10.69 4.47 4.84
CA TYR A 123 -9.24 4.55 5.12
C TYR A 123 -8.99 4.88 6.59
N THR A 124 -8.23 4.03 7.26
CA THR A 124 -7.71 4.28 8.61
C THR A 124 -6.23 3.91 8.65
N PHE A 125 -5.54 4.21 9.74
CA PHE A 125 -4.18 3.73 9.94
C PHE A 125 -3.95 3.36 11.40
N GLU A 126 -2.96 2.51 11.63
CA GLU A 126 -2.53 2.09 12.95
C GLU A 126 -1.03 2.28 13.13
N ARG A 127 -0.63 2.80 14.29
CA ARG A 127 0.78 2.90 14.64
C ARG A 127 1.26 1.56 15.18
N VAL A 128 2.25 0.98 14.51
CA VAL A 128 2.92 -0.23 14.97
C VAL A 128 3.86 0.12 16.12
N ARG A 129 3.69 -0.58 17.24
CA ARG A 129 4.49 -0.41 18.47
C ARG A 129 5.50 -1.55 18.61
N GLY A 130 6.60 -1.30 19.31
CA GLY A 130 7.55 -2.34 19.74
C GLY A 130 8.86 -2.32 18.97
N LEU A 131 9.48 -3.49 18.76
CA LEU A 131 10.79 -3.62 18.09
C LEU A 131 10.81 -2.99 16.69
N ALA A 132 9.69 -3.00 15.98
CA ALA A 132 9.54 -2.33 14.69
C ALA A 132 9.87 -0.83 14.77
N THR A 133 9.54 -0.15 15.88
CA THR A 133 9.81 1.28 16.06
C THR A 133 11.32 1.59 16.09
N MET A 134 12.17 0.63 16.48
CA MET A 134 13.63 0.82 16.50
C MET A 134 14.26 0.89 15.10
N LEU A 135 13.56 0.38 14.08
CA LEU A 135 14.02 0.36 12.69
C LEU A 135 13.66 1.60 11.89
N PHE A 136 12.57 2.27 12.28
CA PHE A 136 11.95 3.33 11.48
C PHE A 136 12.00 4.70 12.21
N GLY A 137 12.93 4.85 13.16
CA GLY A 137 13.15 6.10 13.90
C GLY A 137 12.10 6.40 14.97
N GLN A 138 12.24 7.56 15.63
CA GLN A 138 11.40 7.96 16.77
C GLN A 138 9.92 8.18 16.41
N SER A 139 9.62 8.46 15.12
CA SER A 139 8.25 8.57 14.60
C SER A 139 7.49 7.23 14.66
N GLY A 140 8.21 6.11 14.60
CA GLY A 140 7.62 4.78 14.47
C GLY A 140 7.09 4.51 13.06
N PHE A 141 6.41 3.37 12.93
CA PHE A 141 5.94 2.83 11.66
C PHE A 141 4.41 2.78 11.64
N PHE A 142 3.78 3.15 10.54
CA PHE A 142 2.34 3.10 10.36
C PHE A 142 1.92 2.04 9.33
N ILE A 143 0.77 1.41 9.60
CA ILE A 143 0.09 0.54 8.65
C ILE A 143 -1.21 1.23 8.25
N ASP A 144 -1.35 1.47 6.95
CA ASP A 144 -2.58 1.95 6.34
C ASP A 144 -3.56 0.77 6.22
N ARG A 145 -4.83 1.00 6.54
CA ARG A 145 -5.90 0.01 6.49
C ARG A 145 -7.00 0.52 5.59
N PHE A 146 -7.30 -0.26 4.56
CA PHE A 146 -8.36 0.05 3.60
C PHE A 146 -9.42 -1.04 3.66
N ARG A 147 -10.67 -0.64 3.82
CA ARG A 147 -11.80 -1.57 3.95
C ARG A 147 -12.94 -1.21 3.00
N GLY A 148 -13.48 -2.19 2.30
CA GLY A 148 -14.72 -2.00 1.54
C GLY A 148 -15.87 -1.67 2.47
N ASP A 149 -16.40 -0.44 2.41
CA ASP A 149 -17.34 0.10 3.41
C ASP A 149 -18.77 0.13 2.89
N SER A 150 -19.08 0.96 1.89
CA SER A 150 -20.44 1.07 1.33
C SER A 150 -20.67 0.21 0.09
N GLY A 151 -19.71 -0.64 -0.27
CA GLY A 151 -19.79 -1.62 -1.35
C GLY A 151 -18.42 -2.21 -1.70
N ASP A 152 -18.36 -2.92 -2.83
CA ASP A 152 -17.11 -3.42 -3.41
C ASP A 152 -16.27 -2.25 -3.94
N GLY A 153 -15.01 -2.17 -3.56
CA GLY A 153 -14.11 -1.07 -3.89
C GLY A 153 -12.75 -1.53 -4.38
N ILE A 154 -11.96 -0.58 -4.89
CA ILE A 154 -10.61 -0.82 -5.37
C ILE A 154 -9.66 0.09 -4.62
N VAL A 155 -8.51 -0.46 -4.22
CA VAL A 155 -7.36 0.31 -3.75
C VAL A 155 -6.23 0.08 -4.74
N TRP A 156 -5.66 1.16 -5.26
CA TRP A 156 -4.45 1.11 -6.07
C TRP A 156 -3.25 1.53 -5.21
N LEU A 157 -2.23 0.68 -5.23
CA LEU A 157 -0.96 0.91 -4.54
C LEU A 157 0.12 1.19 -5.56
N HIS A 158 1.11 2.00 -5.20
CA HIS A 158 2.35 2.10 -5.95
C HIS A 158 3.43 1.33 -5.20
N GLY A 159 3.91 0.23 -5.80
CA GLY A 159 5.08 -0.50 -5.28
C GLY A 159 6.31 -0.17 -6.11
N TYR A 160 7.44 0.05 -5.44
CA TYR A 160 8.68 0.48 -6.08
C TYR A 160 9.46 -0.68 -6.70
N GLY A 161 9.95 -0.48 -7.93
CA GLY A 161 10.51 -1.57 -8.73
C GLY A 161 9.44 -2.58 -9.15
N ASN A 162 9.73 -3.87 -9.02
CA ASN A 162 8.78 -4.93 -9.33
C ASN A 162 8.01 -5.34 -8.07
N VAL A 163 6.71 -5.61 -8.22
CA VAL A 163 5.90 -6.17 -7.13
C VAL A 163 5.61 -7.64 -7.39
N PHE A 164 5.83 -8.45 -6.36
CA PHE A 164 5.51 -9.86 -6.30
C PHE A 164 4.44 -10.11 -5.25
N GLU A 165 3.60 -11.11 -5.45
CA GLU A 165 2.64 -11.60 -4.46
C GLU A 165 2.98 -13.03 -4.05
N LYS A 166 2.86 -13.33 -2.76
CA LYS A 166 2.85 -14.69 -2.27
C LYS A 166 1.62 -14.95 -1.41
N THR A 167 0.86 -15.98 -1.76
CA THR A 167 -0.19 -16.52 -0.88
C THR A 167 0.44 -17.53 0.08
N LEU A 168 0.44 -17.21 1.37
CA LEU A 168 0.92 -18.07 2.45
C LEU A 168 -0.17 -19.03 2.90
N ALA A 169 0.14 -20.32 3.00
CA ALA A 169 -0.71 -21.27 3.70
C ALA A 169 -0.74 -21.01 5.21
N ALA A 170 -1.69 -21.62 5.93
CA ALA A 170 -1.75 -21.50 7.38
C ALA A 170 -0.46 -21.99 8.04
N GLY A 171 0.20 -21.10 8.81
CA GLY A 171 1.49 -21.39 9.46
C GLY A 171 2.71 -21.34 8.53
N GLU A 172 2.54 -21.15 7.22
CA GLU A 172 3.66 -20.90 6.30
C GLU A 172 4.27 -19.53 6.62
N THR A 173 5.60 -19.46 6.59
CA THR A 173 6.33 -18.23 6.88
C THR A 173 7.22 -17.78 5.73
N ILE A 174 7.34 -16.46 5.57
CA ILE A 174 8.36 -15.82 4.75
C ILE A 174 8.95 -14.65 5.52
N ASP A 175 10.28 -14.51 5.48
CA ASP A 175 10.99 -13.37 6.05
C ASP A 175 11.26 -12.36 4.93
N ILE A 176 10.82 -11.12 5.12
CA ILE A 176 10.95 -10.03 4.14
C ILE A 176 11.71 -8.88 4.81
N GLU A 177 12.58 -8.22 4.06
CA GLU A 177 13.25 -7.00 4.53
C GLU A 177 12.19 -5.96 4.98
N PRO A 178 12.40 -5.21 6.07
CA PRO A 178 11.36 -4.35 6.65
C PRO A 178 10.72 -3.30 5.71
N GLY A 179 11.46 -2.75 4.75
CA GLY A 179 10.97 -1.88 3.67
C GLY A 179 10.44 -2.62 2.44
N GLY A 180 10.77 -3.90 2.27
CA GLY A 180 10.47 -4.71 1.09
C GLY A 180 9.06 -5.28 1.01
N TRP A 181 8.19 -5.09 2.00
CA TRP A 181 6.78 -5.51 1.91
C TRP A 181 5.87 -4.34 1.51
N LEU A 182 4.80 -4.63 0.76
CA LEU A 182 3.87 -3.65 0.20
C LEU A 182 2.50 -3.70 0.88
N PHE A 183 1.90 -4.88 0.92
CA PHE A 183 0.60 -5.14 1.54
C PHE A 183 0.58 -6.52 2.19
N LYS A 184 -0.40 -6.76 3.05
CA LYS A 184 -0.75 -8.10 3.52
C LYS A 184 -2.23 -8.20 3.84
N ASP A 185 -2.80 -9.39 3.69
CA ASP A 185 -4.13 -9.67 4.22
C ASP A 185 -4.11 -9.54 5.77
N VAL A 186 -5.27 -9.23 6.35
CA VAL A 186 -5.40 -9.04 7.82
C VAL A 186 -4.99 -10.30 8.59
N SER A 187 -5.26 -11.48 8.03
CA SER A 187 -4.93 -12.79 8.64
C SER A 187 -3.44 -13.10 8.66
N VAL A 188 -2.61 -12.43 7.86
CA VAL A 188 -1.16 -12.63 7.87
C VAL A 188 -0.56 -11.89 9.06
N ARG A 189 0.05 -12.64 9.99
CA ARG A 189 0.72 -12.06 11.15
C ARG A 189 2.11 -11.58 10.77
N MET A 190 2.51 -10.40 11.23
CA MET A 190 3.83 -9.82 11.02
C MET A 190 4.58 -9.68 12.34
N GLU A 191 5.84 -10.11 12.40
CA GLU A 191 6.73 -9.94 13.55
C GLU A 191 8.14 -9.51 13.11
N THR A 192 8.71 -8.49 13.75
CA THR A 192 10.12 -8.13 13.53
C THR A 192 11.05 -9.12 14.24
N LYS A 193 12.00 -9.70 13.49
CA LYS A 193 13.07 -10.58 13.99
C LYS A 193 14.41 -9.87 13.85
N ILE A 194 15.20 -9.91 14.91
CA ILE A 194 16.55 -9.33 14.96
C ILE A 194 17.51 -10.48 15.25
N ASP A 195 18.32 -10.82 14.26
CA ASP A 195 19.40 -11.79 14.39
C ASP A 195 20.72 -11.05 14.59
N ARG A 196 21.46 -11.41 15.65
CA ARG A 196 22.78 -10.82 15.92
C ARG A 196 23.84 -11.63 15.19
N LEU A 197 24.43 -11.03 14.16
CA LEU A 197 25.58 -11.58 13.46
C LEU A 197 26.85 -11.06 14.12
N SER A 198 27.78 -11.95 14.44
CA SER A 198 29.07 -11.63 15.04
C SER A 198 30.19 -12.18 14.17
N SER A 199 31.20 -11.36 13.88
CA SER A 199 32.43 -11.82 13.20
C SER A 199 33.42 -12.54 14.14
N GLY A 200 33.02 -12.78 15.39
CA GLY A 200 33.89 -13.37 16.41
C GLY A 200 34.98 -12.39 16.86
N PHE A 201 36.23 -12.84 16.89
CA PHE A 201 37.36 -12.13 17.52
C PHE A 201 37.71 -10.76 16.90
N PHE A 202 37.14 -10.43 15.73
CA PHE A 202 37.30 -9.13 15.06
C PHE A 202 36.29 -8.07 15.52
N GLY A 203 35.35 -8.40 16.42
CA GLY A 203 34.54 -7.42 17.16
C GLY A 203 33.46 -6.69 16.34
N ALA A 204 33.27 -7.02 15.07
CA ALA A 204 32.17 -6.47 14.28
C ALA A 204 30.89 -7.26 14.61
N ASN A 205 29.97 -6.62 15.32
CA ASN A 205 28.61 -7.11 15.54
C ASN A 205 27.66 -6.30 14.66
N MET A 206 26.82 -6.98 13.89
CA MET A 206 25.77 -6.36 13.08
C MET A 206 24.43 -7.01 13.36
N ASN A 207 23.38 -6.20 13.40
CA ASN A 207 22.01 -6.71 13.47
C ASN A 207 21.54 -7.00 12.04
N PHE A 208 21.06 -8.21 11.81
CA PHE A 208 20.30 -8.57 10.62
C PHE A 208 18.82 -8.58 10.98
N ILE A 209 18.02 -7.79 10.27
CA ILE A 209 16.65 -7.51 10.70
C ILE A 209 15.69 -7.78 9.56
N VAL A 210 14.64 -8.55 9.85
CA VAL A 210 13.59 -8.94 8.91
C VAL A 210 12.23 -8.86 9.58
N ASN A 211 11.19 -8.69 8.77
CA ASN A 211 9.81 -8.91 9.19
C ASN A 211 9.38 -10.32 8.75
N ARG A 212 9.06 -11.17 9.72
CA ARG A 212 8.49 -12.50 9.50
C ARG A 212 7.00 -12.40 9.32
N PHE A 213 6.51 -12.82 8.15
CA PHE A 213 5.10 -12.94 7.83
C PHE A 213 4.68 -14.40 8.00
N THR A 214 3.60 -14.65 8.74
CA THR A 214 3.02 -15.99 8.98
C THR A 214 1.59 -16.02 8.47
N GLY A 215 1.28 -16.93 7.54
CA GLY A 215 -0.04 -17.08 6.94
C GLY A 215 -1.12 -17.62 7.90
N PRO A 216 -2.38 -17.72 7.42
CA PRO A 216 -2.75 -17.72 6.00
C PRO A 216 -2.98 -16.33 5.41
N GLY A 217 -2.84 -16.22 4.08
CA GLY A 217 -3.22 -15.03 3.30
C GLY A 217 -2.09 -14.49 2.43
N ARG A 218 -2.37 -13.43 1.68
CA ARG A 218 -1.45 -12.83 0.72
C ARG A 218 -0.50 -11.84 1.40
N VAL A 219 0.72 -11.77 0.87
CA VAL A 219 1.70 -10.72 1.16
C VAL A 219 2.28 -10.22 -0.16
N GLY A 220 2.28 -8.90 -0.33
CA GLY A 220 2.94 -8.20 -1.45
C GLY A 220 4.37 -7.83 -1.08
N ILE A 221 5.29 -8.00 -2.03
CA ILE A 221 6.73 -7.78 -1.87
C ILE A 221 7.18 -6.84 -3.00
N GLN A 222 7.93 -5.79 -2.68
CA GLN A 222 8.51 -4.88 -3.65
C GLN A 222 10.03 -5.06 -3.74
N SER A 223 10.57 -5.04 -4.96
CA SER A 223 11.99 -5.30 -5.18
C SER A 223 12.89 -4.10 -4.91
N MET A 224 12.34 -2.88 -4.92
CA MET A 224 13.05 -1.67 -4.53
C MET A 224 12.44 -1.14 -3.24
N TYR A 225 13.28 -0.94 -2.23
CA TYR A 225 12.87 -0.41 -0.94
C TYR A 225 13.89 0.60 -0.44
N LEU A 226 13.40 1.69 0.14
CA LEU A 226 14.24 2.73 0.70
C LEU A 226 14.51 2.40 2.17
N HIS A 227 15.80 2.28 2.51
CA HIS A 227 16.23 2.47 3.88
C HIS A 227 16.15 3.97 4.20
N MET A 228 15.23 4.36 5.09
CA MET A 228 15.36 5.68 5.71
C MET A 228 16.73 5.68 6.43
N PRO A 229 17.59 6.69 6.20
CA PRO A 229 18.77 6.85 7.04
C PRO A 229 18.28 6.92 8.49
N THR A 230 18.80 6.05 9.35
CA THR A 230 18.77 6.34 10.79
C THR A 230 19.57 7.62 10.95
N GLU A 231 18.94 8.73 11.36
CA GLU A 231 19.66 9.93 11.79
C GLU A 231 20.73 9.48 12.80
N GLU A 232 22.00 9.69 12.46
CA GLU A 232 23.13 9.54 13.39
C GLU A 232 23.10 10.64 14.47
#